data_AF-A0A0C2UVW5-F1
#
_entry.id   AF-A0A0C2UVW5-F1
#
_cell.length_a   1.000
_cell.length_b   1.000
_cell.length_c   1.000
_cell.angle_alpha   90.00
_cell.angle_beta   90.00
_cell.angle_gamma   90.00
#
_symmetry.space_group_name_H-M   'P 1'
#
loop_
_entity.id
_entity.type
_entity.pdbx_description
1 polymer ?
#
loop_
_entity_poly.entity_id
_entity_poly.type
_entity_poly.pdbx_seq_one_letter_code
_entity_poly.pdbx_strand_id
1 'polypeptide(L)'
;MRSTWPFIAGAIIAGLVTLFTMPILVATGLIMMAAGSFGKDEAALSGGSGFSMRDERGRITSKLINTTYSIVSVPITGEPRPRRTLLRQRVTVGDDGIGKASLSAWLVGAPSELRKAPLFHISVAAHSANLGDDFLFWTETAGRRTAYSLANGDWLFDADMPLVTFAFEAETRRMAALSKADEEYSAKGGVAVFTYAAPGRVLRRAVLVVDDPMRAGMLRATLSATKLVTYTDEALGGRIVELPLGSGTVRIPVTPTEMDLRRAVVPAGMRLVPIQLWG
;
A
#
# COMPACT_ATOMS: atom_id res chain seq x y z
N MET A 1 -85.31 -22.84 13.65
CA MET A 1 -84.12 -22.06 14.05
C MET A 1 -82.92 -22.61 13.30
N ARG A 2 -82.32 -21.85 12.38
CA ARG A 2 -81.15 -22.31 11.60
C ARG A 2 -79.88 -22.13 12.43
N SER A 3 -79.06 -23.17 12.52
CA SER A 3 -77.83 -23.19 13.32
C SER A 3 -76.82 -22.19 12.78
N THR A 4 -76.43 -21.22 13.63
CA THR A 4 -75.38 -20.21 13.36
C THR A 4 -73.97 -20.75 13.62
N TRP A 5 -73.86 -21.98 14.13
CA TRP A 5 -72.61 -22.66 14.45
C TRP A 5 -71.58 -22.78 13.32
N PRO A 6 -71.95 -23.14 12.06
CA PRO A 6 -70.97 -23.22 10.97
C PRO A 6 -70.34 -21.87 10.62
N PHE A 7 -71.05 -20.77 10.88
CA PHE A 7 -70.53 -19.42 10.64
C PHE A 7 -69.49 -19.02 11.69
N ILE A 8 -69.74 -19.37 12.96
CA ILE A 8 -68.81 -19.12 14.07
C ILE A 8 -67.55 -19.98 13.92
N ALA A 9 -67.71 -21.27 13.57
CA ALA A 9 -66.59 -22.16 13.30
C ALA A 9 -65.72 -21.66 12.12
N GLY A 10 -66.36 -21.19 11.04
CA GLY A 10 -65.65 -20.58 9.90
C GLY A 10 -64.87 -19.32 10.27
N ALA A 11 -65.45 -18.44 11.10
CA ALA A 11 -64.80 -17.22 11.57
C ALA A 11 -63.58 -17.50 12.47
N ILE A 12 -63.65 -18.53 13.33
CA ILE A 12 -62.54 -18.93 14.20
C ILE A 12 -61.39 -19.51 13.37
N ILE A 13 -61.70 -20.38 12.40
CA ILE A 13 -60.68 -20.96 11.52
C ILE A 13 -60.03 -19.87 10.66
N ALA A 14 -60.81 -18.96 10.09
CA ALA A 14 -60.28 -17.83 9.34
C ALA A 14 -59.38 -16.95 10.22
N GLY A 15 -59.81 -16.62 11.45
CA GLY A 15 -59.01 -15.87 12.41
C GLY A 15 -57.67 -16.54 12.73
N LEU A 16 -57.68 -17.85 13.00
CA LEU A 16 -56.47 -18.63 13.26
C LEU A 16 -55.53 -18.69 12.06
N VAL A 17 -56.04 -18.97 10.87
CA VAL A 17 -55.23 -19.01 9.64
C VAL A 17 -54.58 -17.65 9.40
N THR A 18 -55.33 -16.55 9.58
CA THR A 18 -54.80 -15.20 9.40
C THR A 18 -53.73 -14.88 10.45
N LEU A 19 -53.95 -15.27 11.72
CA LEU A 19 -53.01 -15.05 12.82
C LEU A 19 -51.67 -15.77 12.62
N PHE A 20 -51.69 -16.98 12.03
CA PHE A 20 -50.47 -17.76 11.79
C PHE A 20 -49.77 -17.44 10.46
N THR A 21 -50.51 -16.99 9.44
CA THR A 21 -49.93 -16.70 8.11
C THR A 21 -49.44 -15.26 7.97
N MET A 22 -50.08 -14.28 8.64
CA MET A 22 -49.66 -12.88 8.63
C MET A 22 -48.21 -12.67 9.12
N PRO A 23 -47.76 -13.26 10.25
CA PRO A 23 -46.39 -13.09 10.71
C PRO A 23 -45.37 -13.63 9.71
N ILE A 24 -45.69 -14.74 9.03
CA ILE A 24 -44.83 -15.34 8.00
C ILE A 24 -44.77 -14.43 6.77
N LEU A 25 -45.91 -13.90 6.31
CA LEU A 25 -45.96 -12.99 5.17
C LEU A 25 -45.25 -11.66 5.46
N VAL A 26 -45.43 -11.10 6.67
CA VAL A 26 -44.73 -9.88 7.10
C VAL A 26 -43.23 -10.13 7.24
N ALA A 27 -42.81 -11.25 7.84
CA ALA A 27 -41.40 -11.62 7.93
C ALA A 27 -40.77 -11.84 6.54
N THR A 28 -41.49 -12.51 5.63
CA THR A 28 -41.03 -12.71 4.25
C THR A 28 -40.94 -11.39 3.49
N GLY A 29 -41.91 -10.50 3.67
CA GLY A 29 -41.90 -9.14 3.11
C GLY A 29 -40.72 -8.32 3.62
N LEU A 30 -40.43 -8.37 4.92
CA LEU A 30 -39.27 -7.69 5.54
C LEU A 30 -37.94 -8.28 5.07
N ILE A 31 -37.84 -9.61 4.94
CA ILE A 31 -36.64 -10.28 4.38
C ILE A 31 -36.46 -9.89 2.92
N MET A 32 -37.52 -9.86 2.12
CA MET A 32 -37.46 -9.42 0.72
C MET A 32 -37.15 -7.92 0.59
N MET A 33 -37.57 -7.07 1.54
CA MET A 33 -37.25 -5.65 1.54
C MET A 33 -35.79 -5.40 1.95
N ALA A 34 -35.28 -6.17 2.93
CA ALA A 34 -33.88 -6.16 3.35
C ALA A 34 -32.93 -6.80 2.32
N ALA A 35 -33.40 -7.80 1.57
CA ALA A 35 -32.65 -8.40 0.47
C ALA A 35 -32.79 -7.60 -0.85
N GLY A 36 -33.92 -6.91 -1.04
CA GLY A 36 -34.24 -6.14 -2.24
C GLY A 36 -33.63 -4.73 -2.26
N SER A 37 -33.06 -4.27 -1.15
CA SER A 37 -32.26 -3.04 -1.12
C SER A 37 -30.87 -3.21 -1.75
N PHE A 38 -30.47 -4.44 -2.10
CA PHE A 38 -29.28 -4.72 -2.89
C PHE A 38 -29.74 -5.34 -4.20
N GLY A 39 -29.70 -4.57 -5.29
CA GLY A 39 -30.01 -5.11 -6.61
C GLY A 39 -29.14 -6.33 -6.92
N LYS A 40 -29.61 -7.29 -7.73
CA LYS A 40 -28.79 -8.45 -8.15
C LYS A 40 -27.46 -8.05 -8.80
N ASP A 41 -27.39 -6.82 -9.31
CA ASP A 41 -26.22 -6.18 -9.92
C ASP A 41 -25.48 -5.21 -8.99
N GLU A 42 -25.74 -5.25 -7.68
CA GLU A 42 -25.01 -4.43 -6.71
C GLU A 42 -23.94 -5.26 -6.00
N ALA A 43 -22.77 -4.67 -5.77
CA ALA A 43 -21.72 -5.25 -4.94
C ALA A 43 -21.24 -4.19 -3.97
N ALA A 44 -21.37 -4.48 -2.68
CA ALA A 44 -20.96 -3.60 -1.61
C ALA A 44 -19.71 -4.17 -0.92
N LEU A 45 -18.68 -3.34 -0.78
CA LEU A 45 -17.56 -3.63 0.11
C LEU A 45 -17.79 -2.93 1.45
N SER A 46 -17.77 -3.69 2.53
CA SER A 46 -17.89 -3.16 3.88
C SER A 46 -16.51 -2.91 4.51
N GLY A 47 -16.47 -1.91 5.40
CA GLY A 47 -15.28 -1.48 6.11
C GLY A 47 -15.49 -0.10 6.67
N GLY A 48 -16.03 -0.02 7.89
CA GLY A 48 -16.26 1.25 8.56
C GLY A 48 -14.96 1.88 9.08
N SER A 49 -14.96 3.19 9.19
CA SER A 49 -14.04 3.92 10.07
C SER A 49 -14.67 4.03 11.46
N GLY A 50 -13.86 3.97 12.51
CA GLY A 50 -14.37 4.00 13.88
C GLY A 50 -13.27 4.25 14.89
N PHE A 51 -13.67 4.82 16.01
CA PHE A 51 -12.83 5.01 17.18
C PHE A 51 -13.53 4.37 18.37
N SER A 52 -12.79 3.61 19.15
CA SER A 52 -13.29 2.95 20.35
C SER A 52 -12.32 3.18 21.51
N MET A 53 -12.85 3.44 22.69
CA MET A 53 -12.09 3.48 23.94
C MET A 53 -12.65 2.43 24.89
N ARG A 54 -11.76 1.75 25.62
CA ARG A 54 -12.12 0.76 26.64
C ARG A 54 -11.30 1.03 27.90
N ASP A 55 -11.95 0.95 29.05
CA ASP A 55 -11.26 0.90 30.34
C ASP A 55 -10.94 -0.55 30.69
N GLU A 56 -9.66 -0.87 30.78
CA GLU A 56 -9.14 -2.16 31.22
C GLU A 56 -8.46 -2.00 32.57
N ARG A 57 -9.25 -2.11 33.65
CA ARG A 57 -8.78 -2.10 35.05
C ARG A 57 -8.01 -0.81 35.42
N GLY A 58 -8.54 0.35 35.01
CA GLY A 58 -7.94 1.66 35.26
C GLY A 58 -6.93 2.10 34.20
N ARG A 59 -6.71 1.29 33.15
CA ARG A 59 -5.94 1.67 31.97
C ARG A 59 -6.90 1.90 30.81
N ILE A 60 -6.99 3.14 30.34
CA ILE A 60 -7.75 3.48 29.14
C ILE A 60 -6.94 3.02 27.93
N THR A 61 -7.54 2.16 27.10
CA THR A 61 -7.01 1.75 25.80
C THR A 61 -7.90 2.31 24.70
N SER A 62 -7.29 2.95 23.71
CA SER A 62 -7.95 3.51 22.55
C SER A 62 -7.54 2.75 21.28
N LYS A 63 -8.48 2.68 20.33
CA LYS A 63 -8.28 2.06 19.03
C LYS A 63 -8.99 2.87 17.96
N LEU A 64 -8.24 3.22 16.93
CA LEU A 64 -8.71 3.89 15.74
C LEU A 64 -8.59 2.95 14.55
N ILE A 65 -9.66 2.86 13.77
CA ILE A 65 -9.71 2.16 12.48
C ILE A 65 -10.14 3.21 11.46
N ASN A 66 -9.32 3.44 10.46
CA ASN A 66 -9.67 4.29 9.32
C ASN A 66 -9.68 3.42 8.06
N THR A 67 -10.83 3.34 7.39
CA THR A 67 -10.98 2.69 6.10
C THR A 67 -11.28 3.74 5.04
N THR A 68 -10.42 3.86 4.05
CA THR A 68 -10.55 4.80 2.93
C THR A 68 -10.70 4.01 1.64
N TYR A 69 -11.67 4.39 0.83
CA TYR A 69 -11.84 3.88 -0.53
C TYR A 69 -11.35 4.93 -1.53
N SER A 70 -10.65 4.49 -2.56
CA SER A 70 -10.14 5.37 -3.61
C SER A 70 -10.19 4.66 -4.95
N ILE A 71 -10.61 5.36 -6.00
CA ILE A 71 -10.58 4.83 -7.37
C ILE A 71 -9.44 5.52 -8.09
N VAL A 72 -8.49 4.73 -8.57
CA VAL A 72 -7.30 5.22 -9.28
C VAL A 72 -7.11 4.46 -10.58
N SER A 73 -6.49 5.09 -11.57
CA SER A 73 -6.09 4.43 -12.81
C SER A 73 -4.62 4.02 -12.70
N VAL A 74 -4.36 2.71 -12.59
CA VAL A 74 -3.02 2.18 -12.31
C VAL A 74 -2.56 1.29 -13.46
N PRO A 75 -1.29 1.38 -13.90
CA PRO A 75 -0.72 0.43 -14.86
C PRO A 75 -0.54 -0.94 -14.18
N ILE A 76 -1.54 -1.81 -14.31
CA ILE A 76 -1.48 -3.18 -13.76
C ILE A 76 -0.48 -4.01 -14.56
N THR A 77 0.34 -4.79 -13.87
CA THR A 77 1.35 -5.65 -14.50
C THR A 77 0.68 -6.63 -15.49
N GLY A 78 1.13 -6.63 -16.74
CA GLY A 78 0.61 -7.50 -17.81
C GLY A 78 -0.57 -6.92 -18.60
N GLU A 79 -1.13 -5.78 -18.18
CA GLU A 79 -2.18 -5.08 -18.93
C GLU A 79 -1.59 -4.03 -19.88
N PRO A 80 -2.12 -3.89 -21.11
CA PRO A 80 -1.60 -2.96 -22.10
C PRO A 80 -1.92 -1.49 -21.80
N ARG A 81 -2.89 -1.23 -20.92
CA ARG A 81 -3.32 0.12 -20.54
C ARG A 81 -3.62 0.18 -19.05
N PRO A 82 -3.46 1.37 -18.41
CA PRO A 82 -3.90 1.57 -17.05
C PRO A 82 -5.37 1.18 -16.86
N ARG A 83 -5.65 0.43 -15.80
CA ARG A 83 -7.00 -0.02 -15.45
C ARG A 83 -7.52 0.80 -14.29
N ARG A 84 -8.83 1.07 -14.28
CA ARG A 84 -9.50 1.64 -13.11
C ARG A 84 -9.54 0.58 -12.01
N THR A 85 -9.00 0.93 -10.86
CA THR A 85 -8.83 0.03 -9.72
C THR A 85 -9.42 0.69 -8.50
N LEU A 86 -10.29 -0.03 -7.80
CA LEU A 86 -10.81 0.33 -6.50
C LEU A 86 -9.82 -0.15 -5.45
N LEU A 87 -9.33 0.78 -4.65
CA LEU A 87 -8.44 0.54 -3.54
C LEU A 87 -9.23 0.71 -2.24
N ARG A 88 -9.12 -0.28 -1.35
CA ARG A 88 -9.55 -0.18 0.05
C ARG A 88 -8.31 -0.15 0.92
N GLN A 89 -7.95 1.03 1.38
CA GLN A 89 -6.92 1.22 2.39
C GLN A 89 -7.55 1.12 3.78
N ARG A 90 -6.94 0.35 4.68
CA ARG A 90 -7.35 0.30 6.08
C ARG A 90 -6.15 0.43 6.99
N VAL A 91 -6.17 1.44 7.86
CA VAL A 91 -5.16 1.69 8.89
C VAL A 91 -5.81 1.48 10.24
N THR A 92 -5.19 0.65 11.09
CA THR A 92 -5.61 0.40 12.46
C THR A 92 -4.49 0.83 13.39
N VAL A 93 -4.77 1.75 14.30
CA VAL A 93 -3.80 2.25 15.30
C VAL A 93 -4.42 2.06 16.68
N GLY A 94 -3.65 1.56 17.63
CA GLY A 94 -4.08 1.40 19.02
C GLY A 94 -2.93 1.63 19.97
N ASP A 95 -3.27 1.77 21.25
CA ASP A 95 -2.29 1.98 22.33
C ASP A 95 -1.49 0.70 22.69
N ASP A 96 -1.78 -0.41 22.01
CA ASP A 96 -1.10 -1.72 22.08
C ASP A 96 0.22 -1.77 21.29
N GLY A 97 0.59 -0.68 20.59
CA GLY A 97 1.97 -0.39 20.20
C GLY A 97 2.39 -0.83 18.80
N ILE A 98 1.58 -1.61 18.06
CA ILE A 98 1.86 -1.93 16.66
C ILE A 98 0.62 -1.69 15.82
N GLY A 99 0.60 -0.55 15.12
CA GLY A 99 -0.41 -0.28 14.12
C GLY A 99 -0.35 -1.28 12.96
N LYS A 100 -1.44 -1.39 12.21
CA LYS A 100 -1.56 -2.24 11.02
C LYS A 100 -2.11 -1.43 9.85
N ALA A 101 -1.38 -1.40 8.74
CA ALA A 101 -1.88 -0.91 7.47
C ALA A 101 -2.19 -2.06 6.53
N SER A 102 -3.24 -1.91 5.74
CA SER A 102 -3.60 -2.87 4.71
C SER A 102 -4.18 -2.17 3.50
N LEU A 103 -3.95 -2.77 2.34
CA LEU A 103 -4.48 -2.31 1.06
C LEU A 103 -5.04 -3.51 0.32
N SER A 104 -6.26 -3.40 -0.19
CA SER A 104 -6.85 -4.38 -1.09
C SER A 104 -7.23 -3.69 -2.39
N ALA A 105 -6.97 -4.32 -3.53
CA ALA A 105 -7.23 -3.75 -4.85
C ALA A 105 -8.19 -4.62 -5.67
N TRP A 106 -9.18 -4.02 -6.33
CA TRP A 106 -10.09 -4.70 -7.26
C TRP A 106 -10.18 -3.93 -8.57
N LEU A 107 -10.39 -4.62 -9.68
CA LEU A 107 -10.70 -3.95 -10.95
C LEU A 107 -12.11 -3.35 -10.90
N VAL A 108 -12.26 -2.16 -11.48
CA VAL A 108 -13.55 -1.49 -11.66
C VAL A 108 -13.98 -1.68 -13.11
N GLY A 109 -14.88 -2.63 -13.33
CA GLY A 109 -15.43 -2.92 -14.67
C GLY A 109 -16.87 -3.43 -14.62
N ALA A 110 -17.17 -4.32 -13.68
CA ALA A 110 -18.52 -4.78 -13.39
C ALA A 110 -18.68 -5.03 -11.89
N PRO A 111 -19.90 -4.98 -11.34
CA PRO A 111 -20.18 -5.32 -9.94
C PRO A 111 -19.66 -6.72 -9.54
N SER A 112 -19.66 -7.66 -10.48
CA SER A 112 -19.10 -9.00 -10.29
C SER A 112 -17.60 -9.00 -9.97
N GLU A 113 -16.83 -8.01 -10.42
CA GLU A 113 -15.40 -7.89 -10.10
C GLU A 113 -15.15 -7.63 -8.61
N LEU A 114 -16.05 -6.90 -7.94
CA LEU A 114 -15.95 -6.62 -6.50
C LEU A 114 -16.31 -7.84 -5.64
N ARG A 115 -17.00 -8.83 -6.22
CA ARG A 115 -17.32 -10.11 -5.55
C ARG A 115 -16.16 -11.10 -5.64
N LYS A 116 -15.20 -10.89 -6.55
CA LYS A 116 -13.99 -11.71 -6.67
C LYS A 116 -12.99 -11.35 -5.58
N ALA A 117 -12.01 -12.22 -5.37
CA ALA A 117 -10.84 -11.90 -4.58
C ALA A 117 -10.13 -10.65 -5.14
N PRO A 118 -9.52 -9.82 -4.27
CA PRO A 118 -8.74 -8.68 -4.73
C PRO A 118 -7.56 -9.13 -5.60
N LEU A 119 -7.16 -8.30 -6.55
CA LEU A 119 -5.96 -8.49 -7.39
C LEU A 119 -4.71 -8.74 -6.55
N PHE A 120 -4.58 -7.96 -5.47
CA PHE A 120 -3.57 -8.16 -4.45
C PHE A 120 -4.08 -7.64 -3.11
N HIS A 121 -3.47 -8.14 -2.05
CA HIS A 121 -3.70 -7.66 -0.69
C HIS A 121 -2.37 -7.48 0.05
N ILE A 122 -2.12 -6.25 0.49
CA ILE A 122 -1.00 -5.91 1.35
C ILE A 122 -1.53 -5.82 2.79
N SER A 123 -0.80 -6.41 3.73
CA SER A 123 -1.11 -6.33 5.16
C SER A 123 0.20 -6.30 5.95
N VAL A 124 0.55 -5.13 6.48
CA VAL A 124 1.85 -4.88 7.11
C VAL A 124 1.70 -4.08 8.41
N ALA A 125 2.69 -4.21 9.29
CA ALA A 125 2.76 -3.40 10.50
C ALA A 125 3.12 -1.97 10.12
N ALA A 126 2.28 -1.00 10.47
CA ALA A 126 2.48 0.42 10.16
C ALA A 126 1.55 1.32 10.99
N HIS A 127 2.07 2.50 11.35
CA HIS A 127 1.32 3.51 12.11
C HIS A 127 0.50 4.41 11.20
N SER A 128 0.99 4.63 9.98
CA SER A 128 0.30 5.41 8.96
C SER A 128 0.47 4.74 7.60
N ALA A 129 -0.46 5.05 6.70
CA ALA A 129 -0.33 4.68 5.31
C ALA A 129 -1.02 5.71 4.42
N ASN A 130 -0.49 5.88 3.21
CA ASN A 130 -1.04 6.81 2.23
C ASN A 130 -0.83 6.29 0.81
N LEU A 131 -1.75 6.66 -0.07
CA LEU A 131 -1.56 6.52 -1.51
C LEU A 131 -0.79 7.74 -2.02
N GLY A 132 0.22 7.52 -2.85
CA GLY A 132 0.97 8.58 -3.51
C GLY A 132 0.62 8.72 -4.99
N ASP A 133 0.86 9.91 -5.55
CA ASP A 133 0.68 10.21 -6.99
C ASP A 133 1.75 9.53 -7.88
N ASP A 134 2.72 8.87 -7.25
CA ASP A 134 3.80 8.07 -7.82
C ASP A 134 3.37 6.63 -8.17
N PHE A 135 2.08 6.31 -8.01
CA PHE A 135 1.52 4.94 -8.11
C PHE A 135 2.05 4.00 -7.03
N LEU A 136 2.40 4.54 -5.87
CA LEU A 136 2.88 3.78 -4.74
C LEU A 136 1.87 3.82 -3.58
N PHE A 137 1.83 2.70 -2.86
CA PHE A 137 1.27 2.64 -1.53
C PHE A 137 2.40 2.77 -0.52
N TRP A 138 2.35 3.83 0.27
CA TRP A 138 3.33 4.14 1.29
C TRP A 138 2.82 3.73 2.65
N THR A 139 3.69 3.08 3.43
CA THR A 139 3.46 2.80 4.85
C THR A 139 4.60 3.35 5.69
N GLU A 140 4.32 3.73 6.93
CA GLU A 140 5.34 4.25 7.84
C GLU A 140 5.35 3.49 9.17
N THR A 141 6.54 3.05 9.56
CA THR A 141 6.79 2.32 10.80
C THR A 141 8.05 2.82 11.46
N ALA A 142 7.94 3.34 12.69
CA ALA A 142 9.08 3.89 13.44
C ALA A 142 9.92 4.91 12.65
N GLY A 143 9.26 5.77 11.85
CA GLY A 143 9.90 6.79 11.02
C GLY A 143 10.54 6.29 9.72
N ARG A 144 10.56 4.97 9.46
CA ARG A 144 10.95 4.40 8.17
C ARG A 144 9.72 4.28 7.28
N ARG A 145 9.82 4.77 6.04
CA ARG A 145 8.78 4.63 5.03
C ARG A 145 9.09 3.44 4.13
N THR A 146 8.05 2.72 3.74
CA THR A 146 8.14 1.58 2.83
C THR A 146 7.16 1.77 1.68
N ALA A 147 7.64 1.55 0.45
CA ALA A 147 6.87 1.66 -0.77
C ALA A 147 6.46 0.28 -1.30
N TYR A 148 5.17 0.15 -1.61
CA TYR A 148 4.61 -0.98 -2.34
C TYR A 148 4.04 -0.49 -3.67
N SER A 149 4.17 -1.33 -4.69
CA SER A 149 3.64 -1.08 -6.03
C SER A 149 2.12 -1.19 -6.04
N LEU A 150 1.42 -0.21 -6.61
CA LEU A 150 -0.01 -0.34 -6.88
C LEU A 150 -0.31 -1.23 -8.10
N ALA A 151 0.70 -1.58 -8.91
CA ALA A 151 0.52 -2.39 -10.11
C ALA A 151 0.26 -3.88 -9.81
N ASN A 152 0.87 -4.39 -8.73
CA ASN A 152 0.86 -5.81 -8.35
C ASN A 152 0.87 -6.04 -6.83
N GLY A 153 1.07 -5.01 -6.00
CA GLY A 153 1.16 -5.14 -4.56
C GLY A 153 2.55 -5.47 -4.02
N ASP A 154 3.55 -5.61 -4.91
CA ASP A 154 4.90 -6.03 -4.51
C ASP A 154 5.60 -4.94 -3.71
N TRP A 155 6.41 -5.34 -2.74
CA TRP A 155 7.31 -4.43 -2.05
C TRP A 155 8.40 -3.94 -3.00
N LEU A 156 8.59 -2.62 -3.06
CA LEU A 156 9.57 -2.01 -3.96
C LEU A 156 10.83 -1.55 -3.23
N PHE A 157 10.71 -0.84 -2.12
CA PHE A 157 11.87 -0.36 -1.37
C PHE A 157 11.45 0.28 -0.04
N ASP A 158 12.43 0.36 0.86
CA ASP A 158 12.37 1.28 1.98
C ASP A 158 13.00 2.62 1.57
N ALA A 159 12.49 3.70 2.14
CA ALA A 159 12.96 5.05 1.94
C ALA A 159 13.04 5.74 3.30
N ASP A 160 14.26 5.95 3.78
CA ASP A 160 14.48 6.79 4.95
C ASP A 160 14.58 8.27 4.52
N MET A 161 14.92 8.52 3.24
CA MET A 161 15.10 9.85 2.66
C MET A 161 14.03 10.18 1.62
N PRO A 162 13.82 11.47 1.26
CA PRO A 162 12.89 11.86 0.22
C PRO A 162 13.15 11.13 -1.10
N LEU A 163 12.08 10.54 -1.65
CA LEU A 163 12.12 9.86 -2.95
C LEU A 163 12.37 10.86 -4.08
N VAL A 164 13.18 10.47 -5.06
CA VAL A 164 13.34 11.21 -6.31
C VAL A 164 12.61 10.48 -7.43
N THR A 165 11.66 11.16 -8.07
CA THR A 165 10.89 10.65 -9.21
C THR A 165 11.23 11.44 -10.46
N PHE A 166 11.44 10.76 -11.58
CA PHE A 166 11.75 11.36 -12.86
C PHE A 166 11.24 10.52 -14.02
N ALA A 167 11.28 11.06 -15.24
CA ALA A 167 10.89 10.36 -16.44
C ALA A 167 11.96 10.56 -17.53
N PHE A 168 12.20 9.53 -18.33
CA PHE A 168 13.04 9.63 -19.53
C PHE A 168 12.22 10.05 -20.75
N GLU A 169 11.05 9.43 -20.89
CA GLU A 169 10.01 9.75 -21.86
C GLU A 169 8.69 9.89 -21.09
N ALA A 170 7.64 10.46 -21.71
CA ALA A 170 6.37 10.73 -21.03
C ALA A 170 5.79 9.52 -20.27
N GLU A 171 6.02 8.30 -20.78
CA GLU A 171 5.49 7.06 -20.20
C GLU A 171 6.50 6.32 -19.31
N THR A 172 7.78 6.69 -19.33
CA THR A 172 8.86 5.94 -18.69
C THR A 172 9.26 6.57 -17.36
N ARG A 173 8.33 6.54 -16.39
CA ARG A 173 8.55 7.03 -15.02
C ARG A 173 9.49 6.10 -14.24
N ARG A 174 10.42 6.69 -13.52
CA ARG A 174 11.46 6.04 -12.72
C ARG A 174 11.62 6.71 -11.38
N MET A 175 12.07 5.93 -10.41
CA MET A 175 12.18 6.31 -9.02
C MET A 175 13.53 5.88 -8.48
N ALA A 176 14.17 6.77 -7.74
CA ALA A 176 15.38 6.51 -6.98
C ALA A 176 15.11 6.79 -5.51
N ALA A 177 15.29 5.75 -4.69
CA ALA A 177 15.12 5.81 -3.25
C ALA A 177 16.46 5.55 -2.55
N LEU A 178 16.59 6.13 -1.36
CA LEU A 178 17.73 5.93 -0.49
C LEU A 178 17.23 5.55 0.91
N SER A 179 17.75 4.44 1.42
CA SER A 179 17.58 4.04 2.81
C SER A 179 18.94 3.88 3.48
N LYS A 180 18.96 3.98 4.81
CA LYS A 180 20.09 3.55 5.62
C LYS A 180 20.26 2.05 5.44
N ALA A 181 21.52 1.62 5.37
CA ALA A 181 21.84 0.21 5.32
C ALA A 181 21.34 -0.50 6.59
N ASP A 182 20.60 -1.59 6.41
CA ASP A 182 20.15 -2.45 7.52
C ASP A 182 21.35 -3.10 8.22
N GLU A 183 21.10 -3.66 9.41
CA GLU A 183 22.15 -4.20 10.29
C GLU A 183 23.09 -5.18 9.55
N GLU A 184 22.52 -6.07 8.74
CA GLU A 184 23.26 -7.05 7.92
C GLU A 184 24.32 -6.41 7.02
N TYR A 185 23.97 -5.29 6.38
CA TYR A 185 24.87 -4.55 5.51
C TYR A 185 25.81 -3.65 6.31
N SER A 186 25.31 -3.03 7.38
CA SER A 186 26.07 -2.11 8.21
C SER A 186 27.26 -2.78 8.89
N ALA A 187 27.12 -4.06 9.28
CA ALA A 187 28.20 -4.88 9.83
C ALA A 187 29.36 -5.10 8.85
N LYS A 188 29.11 -4.93 7.55
CA LYS A 188 30.08 -5.08 6.45
C LYS A 188 30.52 -3.74 5.87
N GLY A 189 30.37 -2.65 6.63
CA GLY A 189 30.72 -1.28 6.19
C GLY A 189 29.65 -0.60 5.32
N GLY A 190 28.46 -1.17 5.21
CA GLY A 190 27.33 -0.59 4.49
C GLY A 190 26.82 0.69 5.15
N VAL A 191 26.61 1.73 4.34
CA VAL A 191 26.15 3.04 4.80
C VAL A 191 24.72 3.31 4.34
N ALA A 192 24.45 3.09 3.06
CA ALA A 192 23.16 3.39 2.45
C ALA A 192 22.83 2.38 1.36
N VAL A 193 21.55 2.13 1.14
CA VAL A 193 21.02 1.30 0.05
C VAL A 193 20.34 2.20 -0.96
N PHE A 194 20.86 2.22 -2.18
CA PHE A 194 20.23 2.82 -3.33
C PHE A 194 19.28 1.81 -3.95
N THR A 195 18.03 2.22 -4.15
CA THR A 195 17.07 1.44 -4.94
C THR A 195 16.62 2.24 -6.16
N TYR A 196 16.76 1.63 -7.33
CA TYR A 196 16.23 2.12 -8.58
C TYR A 196 15.06 1.26 -9.03
N ALA A 197 13.90 1.88 -9.25
CA ALA A 197 12.64 1.19 -9.47
C ALA A 197 11.77 1.86 -10.54
N ALA A 198 10.86 1.06 -11.09
CA ALA A 198 9.71 1.49 -11.87
C ALA A 198 8.42 1.22 -11.05
N PRO A 199 7.27 1.81 -11.40
CA PRO A 199 6.02 1.69 -10.62
C PRO A 199 5.59 0.26 -10.27
N GLY A 200 5.97 -0.75 -11.06
CA GLY A 200 5.61 -2.15 -10.84
C GLY A 200 6.73 -3.08 -10.40
N ARG A 201 8.00 -2.63 -10.37
CA ARG A 201 9.14 -3.51 -10.08
C ARG A 201 10.40 -2.76 -9.69
N VAL A 202 11.25 -3.43 -8.93
CA VAL A 202 12.63 -3.00 -8.69
C VAL A 202 13.50 -3.34 -9.89
N LEU A 203 14.27 -2.36 -10.38
CA LEU A 203 15.19 -2.56 -11.51
C LEU A 203 16.60 -2.90 -11.00
N ARG A 204 17.07 -2.20 -9.97
CA ARG A 204 18.40 -2.42 -9.41
C ARG A 204 18.49 -1.95 -7.98
N ARG A 205 19.35 -2.61 -7.20
CA ARG A 205 19.79 -2.16 -5.88
C ARG A 205 21.28 -2.20 -5.74
N ALA A 206 21.82 -1.27 -4.97
CA ALA A 206 23.22 -1.25 -4.60
C ALA A 206 23.38 -0.72 -3.18
N VAL A 207 24.32 -1.27 -2.43
CA VAL A 207 24.75 -0.73 -1.14
C VAL A 207 26.03 0.09 -1.34
N LEU A 208 26.06 1.27 -0.76
CA LEU A 208 27.27 2.06 -0.59
C LEU A 208 28.05 1.49 0.59
N VAL A 209 29.25 0.99 0.31
CA VAL A 209 30.17 0.42 1.29
C VAL A 209 31.37 1.34 1.45
N VAL A 210 31.79 1.51 2.70
CA VAL A 210 32.99 2.26 3.07
C VAL A 210 33.88 1.34 3.86
N ASP A 211 35.15 1.22 3.44
CA ASP A 211 36.06 0.23 4.03
C ASP A 211 36.54 0.65 5.44
N ASP A 212 36.56 1.96 5.73
CA ASP A 212 36.88 2.50 7.06
C ASP A 212 35.61 2.53 7.95
N PRO A 213 35.58 1.79 9.08
CA PRO A 213 34.41 1.72 9.96
C PRO A 213 34.08 3.04 10.65
N MET A 214 35.07 3.87 11.00
CA MET A 214 34.82 5.17 11.62
C MET A 214 34.13 6.10 10.63
N ARG A 215 34.67 6.17 9.42
CA ARG A 215 34.07 6.97 8.33
C ARG A 215 32.68 6.45 7.96
N ALA A 216 32.48 5.13 7.90
CA ALA A 216 31.18 4.53 7.66
C ALA A 216 30.15 4.94 8.73
N GLY A 217 30.55 4.96 10.01
CA GLY A 217 29.70 5.39 11.12
C GLY A 217 29.30 6.87 11.01
N MET A 218 30.25 7.75 10.71
CA MET A 218 29.98 9.20 10.51
C MET A 218 29.03 9.45 9.35
N LEU A 219 29.21 8.75 8.23
CA LEU A 219 28.32 8.90 7.07
C LEU A 219 26.92 8.38 7.34
N ARG A 220 26.76 7.26 8.06
CA ARG A 220 25.44 6.76 8.49
C ARG A 220 24.70 7.76 9.37
N ALA A 221 25.42 8.40 10.30
CA ALA A 221 24.85 9.41 11.19
C ALA A 221 24.40 10.67 10.43
N THR A 222 25.09 11.03 9.36
CA THR A 222 24.82 12.25 8.57
C THR A 222 23.90 12.02 7.37
N LEU A 223 23.62 10.77 7.00
CA LEU A 223 22.80 10.42 5.84
C LEU A 223 21.39 11.03 5.91
N SER A 224 20.82 11.21 7.11
CA SER A 224 19.51 11.84 7.28
C SER A 224 19.47 13.33 6.94
N ALA A 225 20.61 13.97 6.84
CA ALA A 225 20.73 15.36 6.41
C ALA A 225 20.92 15.50 4.89
N THR A 226 21.11 14.40 4.16
CA THR A 226 21.36 14.44 2.71
C THR A 226 20.11 14.03 1.93
N LYS A 227 20.03 14.50 0.69
CA LYS A 227 18.91 14.21 -0.22
C LYS A 227 19.46 13.79 -1.57
N LEU A 228 18.79 12.83 -2.20
CA LEU A 228 19.06 12.50 -3.58
C LEU A 228 18.70 13.69 -4.49
N VAL A 229 19.53 13.90 -5.49
CA VAL A 229 19.34 14.90 -6.55
C VAL A 229 19.41 14.18 -7.89
N THR A 230 18.69 14.66 -8.90
CA THR A 230 18.80 14.13 -10.26
C THR A 230 18.91 15.25 -11.29
N TYR A 231 19.74 15.03 -12.30
CA TYR A 231 19.93 15.94 -13.42
C TYR A 231 20.29 15.16 -14.69
N THR A 232 20.11 15.80 -15.86
CA THR A 232 20.50 15.22 -17.15
C THR A 232 21.94 15.59 -17.46
N ASP A 233 22.72 14.61 -17.91
CA ASP A 233 24.10 14.75 -18.34
C ASP A 233 24.30 14.06 -19.70
N GLU A 234 24.44 14.86 -20.75
CA GLU A 234 24.61 14.37 -22.12
C GLU A 234 25.95 13.67 -22.32
N ALA A 235 27.02 14.08 -21.62
CA ALA A 235 28.34 13.48 -21.75
C ALA A 235 28.38 12.05 -21.19
N LEU A 236 27.59 11.79 -20.15
CA LEU A 236 27.40 10.45 -19.58
C LEU A 236 26.22 9.70 -20.21
N GLY A 237 25.58 10.28 -21.23
CA GLY A 237 24.59 9.62 -22.08
C GLY A 237 23.23 9.43 -21.41
N GLY A 238 22.84 10.28 -20.46
CA GLY A 238 21.53 10.14 -19.84
C GLY A 238 21.32 10.97 -18.59
N ARG A 239 20.68 10.36 -17.59
CA ARG A 239 20.33 11.01 -16.34
C ARG A 239 21.24 10.49 -15.24
N ILE A 240 21.55 11.34 -14.26
CA ILE A 240 22.39 10.98 -13.12
C ILE A 240 21.55 11.10 -11.86
N VAL A 241 21.69 10.10 -10.99
CA VAL A 241 21.25 10.17 -9.60
C VAL A 241 22.47 10.50 -8.76
N GLU A 242 22.37 11.59 -8.02
CA GLU A 242 23.45 12.16 -7.23
C GLU A 242 23.10 12.11 -5.74
N LEU A 243 24.04 11.63 -4.93
CA LEU A 243 23.99 11.73 -3.48
C LEU A 243 25.16 12.62 -3.00
N PRO A 244 24.90 13.89 -2.66
CA PRO A 244 25.91 14.76 -2.07
C PRO A 244 26.19 14.30 -0.63
N LEU A 245 27.42 13.87 -0.37
CA LEU A 245 27.90 13.56 0.98
C LEU A 245 28.97 14.57 1.39
N GLY A 246 29.14 14.77 2.69
CA GLY A 246 30.19 15.67 3.21
C GLY A 246 31.61 15.27 2.80
N SER A 247 31.84 14.01 2.44
CA SER A 247 33.14 13.50 1.99
C SER A 247 33.28 13.39 0.47
N GLY A 248 32.43 14.09 -0.30
CA GLY A 248 32.36 14.02 -1.74
C GLY A 248 31.08 13.36 -2.24
N THR A 249 30.79 13.54 -3.51
CA THR A 249 29.51 13.16 -4.10
C THR A 249 29.55 11.77 -4.72
N VAL A 250 28.51 10.97 -4.49
CA VAL A 250 28.28 9.72 -5.22
C VAL A 250 27.38 10.02 -6.43
N ARG A 251 27.82 9.69 -7.63
CA ARG A 251 27.07 9.90 -8.88
C ARG A 251 26.86 8.57 -9.59
N ILE A 252 25.60 8.26 -9.89
CA ILE A 252 25.23 7.00 -10.53
C ILE A 252 24.45 7.33 -11.81
N PRO A 253 25.02 7.08 -13.00
CA PRO A 253 24.28 7.18 -14.25
C PRO A 253 23.13 6.18 -14.27
N VAL A 254 21.99 6.61 -14.78
CA VAL A 254 20.77 5.82 -14.91
C VAL A 254 20.21 5.94 -16.32
N THR A 255 19.69 4.82 -16.81
CA THR A 255 18.99 4.70 -18.08
C THR A 255 17.55 4.28 -17.82
N PRO A 256 16.67 4.26 -18.84
CA PRO A 256 15.33 3.72 -18.70
C PRO A 256 15.25 2.32 -18.08
N THR A 257 16.27 1.48 -18.25
CA THR A 257 16.20 0.07 -17.84
C THR A 257 17.16 -0.30 -16.73
N GLU A 258 18.20 0.51 -16.49
CA GLU A 258 19.32 0.13 -15.65
C GLU A 258 19.86 1.30 -14.82
N MET A 259 20.45 0.96 -13.68
CA MET A 259 21.32 1.83 -12.89
C MET A 259 22.76 1.37 -13.10
N ASP A 260 23.56 2.15 -13.83
CA ASP A 260 24.90 1.76 -14.26
C ASP A 260 25.92 1.97 -13.14
N LEU A 261 26.16 0.88 -12.40
CA LEU A 261 27.14 0.86 -11.32
C LEU A 261 28.59 0.86 -11.81
N ARG A 262 28.84 0.53 -13.09
CA ARG A 262 30.20 0.47 -13.65
C ARG A 262 30.73 1.85 -14.01
N ARG A 263 29.83 2.74 -14.44
CA ARG A 263 30.12 4.15 -14.71
C ARG A 263 29.87 5.07 -13.51
N ALA A 264 29.51 4.50 -12.36
CA ALA A 264 29.30 5.29 -11.16
C ALA A 264 30.61 5.90 -10.66
N VAL A 265 30.55 7.17 -10.27
CA VAL A 265 31.67 7.88 -9.65
C VAL A 265 31.42 7.93 -8.15
N VAL A 266 32.35 7.38 -7.37
CA VAL A 266 32.29 7.32 -5.91
C VAL A 266 33.53 7.99 -5.32
N PRO A 267 33.41 8.64 -4.15
CA PRO A 267 34.57 9.19 -3.45
C PRO A 267 35.59 8.10 -3.09
N ALA A 268 36.86 8.48 -2.96
CA ALA A 268 37.93 7.56 -2.57
C ALA A 268 37.62 6.83 -1.25
N GLY A 269 37.91 5.53 -1.19
CA GLY A 269 37.61 4.67 -0.03
C GLY A 269 36.14 4.25 0.09
N MET A 270 35.34 4.45 -0.97
CA MET A 270 33.97 3.96 -1.07
C MET A 270 33.79 3.11 -2.31
N ARG A 271 32.79 2.22 -2.27
CA ARG A 271 32.38 1.41 -3.43
C ARG A 271 30.89 1.12 -3.41
N LEU A 272 30.31 0.93 -4.58
CA LEU A 272 28.93 0.46 -4.74
C LEU A 272 28.94 -1.05 -4.99
N VAL A 273 28.22 -1.80 -4.17
CA VAL A 273 28.09 -3.25 -4.30
C VAL A 273 26.65 -3.57 -4.69
N PRO A 274 26.41 -4.28 -5.79
CA PRO A 274 25.06 -4.67 -6.19
C PRO A 274 24.45 -5.61 -5.14
N ILE A 275 23.18 -5.37 -4.81
CA ILE A 275 22.38 -6.29 -3.99
C ILE A 275 21.55 -7.14 -4.93
N GLN A 276 21.55 -8.45 -4.71
CA GLN A 276 20.69 -9.36 -5.46
C GLN A 276 19.24 -9.07 -5.11
N LEU A 277 18.42 -8.80 -6.12
CA LEU A 277 16.98 -8.61 -5.93
C LEU A 277 16.39 -9.91 -5.41
N TRP A 278 15.60 -9.84 -4.34
CA TRP A 278 14.81 -11.00 -3.91
C TRP A 278 13.74 -11.21 -4.99
N GLY A 279 13.76 -12.40 -5.58
CA GLY A 279 12.81 -12.85 -6.60
C GLY A 279 11.57 -13.45 -5.95
#